data_AF-A0AAU7MDU5-F1
#
_entry.id   AF-A0AAU7MDU5-F1
#
_cell.length_a   1.000
_cell.length_b   1.000
_cell.length_c   1.000
_cell.angle_alpha   90.00
_cell.angle_beta   90.00
_cell.angle_gamma   90.00
#
_symmetry.space_group_name_H-M   'P 1'
#
loop_
_entity.id
_entity.type
_entity.pdbx_description
1 polymer ?
#
loop_
_entity_poly.entity_id
_entity_poly.type
_entity_poly.pdbx_seq_one_letter_code
_entity_poly.pdbx_strand_id
1 'polypeptide(L)'
;MSDVSAALGVRLYPDLVERGGLAPALAETAARNGLDVGRVTAPEQGRSRFTCAELSSERGTVCVGLGAQARYFMLDLRVDGEVQARGDATDLLQVAQVADAWRGGATLDEISALFCFMKQLRVAEAR
;
A
#
# COMPACT_ATOMS: atom_id res chain seq x y z
N MET A 1 1.78 -12.53 23.37
CA MET A 1 2.82 -12.00 22.46
C MET A 1 2.42 -12.20 20.98
N SER A 2 1.12 -12.22 20.60
CA SER A 2 0.76 -13.20 19.55
C SER A 2 -0.31 -12.84 18.50
N ASP A 3 -1.12 -11.78 18.64
CA ASP A 3 -2.12 -11.48 17.59
C ASP A 3 -1.48 -10.92 16.31
N VAL A 4 -0.44 -10.10 16.46
CA VAL A 4 0.31 -9.48 15.35
C VAL A 4 1.05 -10.55 14.55
N SER A 5 1.85 -11.37 15.24
CA SER A 5 2.66 -12.45 14.66
C SER A 5 1.82 -13.51 13.96
N ALA A 6 0.64 -13.83 14.49
CA ALA A 6 -0.28 -14.77 13.86
C ALA A 6 -0.96 -14.14 12.63
N ALA A 7 -1.36 -12.86 12.71
CA ALA A 7 -2.01 -12.15 11.59
C ALA A 7 -1.08 -11.93 10.40
N LEU A 8 0.17 -11.54 10.67
CA LEU A 8 1.20 -11.34 9.65
C LEU A 8 1.80 -12.66 9.16
N GLY A 9 1.59 -13.78 9.86
CA GLY A 9 2.34 -15.01 9.63
C GLY A 9 3.82 -14.77 9.88
N VAL A 10 4.27 -14.92 11.14
CA VAL A 10 5.62 -14.56 11.60
C VAL A 10 6.77 -15.07 10.72
N ARG A 11 6.56 -16.15 9.97
CA ARG A 11 7.55 -16.72 9.03
C ARG A 11 7.65 -15.95 7.71
N LEU A 12 6.58 -15.31 7.26
CA LEU A 12 6.51 -14.59 5.99
C LEU A 12 6.90 -13.11 6.13
N TYR A 13 6.55 -12.48 7.26
CA TYR A 13 6.77 -11.05 7.50
C TYR A 13 7.32 -10.76 8.91
N PRO A 14 8.46 -11.35 9.32
CA PRO A 14 9.05 -11.10 10.63
C PRO A 14 9.43 -9.62 10.83
N ASP A 15 9.87 -8.96 9.77
CA ASP A 15 10.27 -7.56 9.75
C ASP A 15 9.10 -6.58 9.91
N LEU A 16 7.88 -6.95 9.51
CA LEU A 16 6.68 -6.15 9.76
C LEU A 16 6.19 -6.33 11.20
N VAL A 17 6.37 -7.52 11.77
CA VAL A 17 6.02 -7.80 13.18
C VAL A 17 6.86 -6.94 14.11
N GLU A 18 8.18 -6.86 13.87
CA GLU A 18 9.10 -6.02 14.64
C GLU A 18 8.72 -4.54 14.61
N ARG A 19 8.17 -4.07 13.49
CA ARG A 19 7.73 -2.69 13.29
C ARG A 19 6.29 -2.42 13.73
N GLY A 20 5.57 -3.44 14.22
CA GLY A 20 4.21 -3.29 14.73
C GLY A 20 3.10 -3.34 13.66
N GLY A 21 3.41 -3.75 12.43
CA GLY A 21 2.43 -3.90 11.34
C GLY A 21 2.85 -3.21 10.04
N LEU A 22 1.99 -3.32 9.02
CA LEU A 22 2.23 -2.75 7.70
C LEU A 22 2.28 -1.21 7.71
N ALA A 23 1.30 -0.55 8.33
CA ALA A 23 1.23 0.91 8.39
C ALA A 23 2.47 1.56 9.03
N PRO A 24 2.91 1.18 10.25
CA PRO A 24 4.12 1.75 10.84
C PRO A 24 5.38 1.41 10.05
N ALA A 25 5.49 0.19 9.48
CA ALA A 25 6.62 -0.17 8.64
C ALA A 25 6.73 0.69 7.37
N LEU A 26 5.59 1.01 6.77
CA LEU A 26 5.53 1.83 5.58
C LEU A 26 5.80 3.31 5.88
N ALA A 27 5.27 3.84 6.98
CA ALA A 27 5.58 5.19 7.45
C ALA A 27 7.08 5.35 7.76
N GLU A 28 7.69 4.36 8.41
CA GLU A 28 9.14 4.36 8.67
C GLU A 28 9.96 4.28 7.37
N THR A 29 9.54 3.43 6.43
CA THR A 29 10.21 3.29 5.12
C THR A 29 10.17 4.60 4.34
N ALA A 30 9.02 5.28 4.32
CA ALA A 30 8.87 6.58 3.69
C ALA A 30 9.79 7.63 4.33
N ALA A 31 9.77 7.73 5.67
CA ALA A 31 10.61 8.69 6.40
C ALA A 31 12.12 8.47 6.16
N ARG A 32 12.58 7.21 6.13
CA ARG A 32 13.99 6.85 5.87
C ARG A 32 14.45 7.22 4.46
N ASN A 33 13.53 7.29 3.49
CA ASN A 33 13.84 7.59 2.09
C ASN A 33 13.43 9.01 1.67
N GLY A 34 12.94 9.83 2.59
CA GLY A 34 12.51 11.21 2.29
C GLY A 34 11.28 11.29 1.38
N LEU A 35 10.40 10.28 1.43
CA LEU A 35 9.17 10.22 0.63
C LEU A 35 8.00 10.79 1.42
N ASP A 36 7.15 11.59 0.77
CA ASP A 36 5.91 12.09 1.35
C ASP A 36 4.75 11.20 0.90
N VAL A 37 4.37 10.27 1.78
CA VAL A 37 3.28 9.33 1.53
C VAL A 37 1.94 9.78 2.13
N GLY A 38 1.88 11.00 2.69
CA GLY A 38 0.68 11.54 3.32
C GLY A 38 0.30 10.85 4.63
N ARG A 39 -1.01 10.77 4.91
CA ARG A 39 -1.51 10.18 6.15
C ARG A 39 -1.60 8.67 6.01
N VAL A 40 -0.74 7.95 6.73
CA VAL A 40 -0.79 6.49 6.83
C VAL A 40 -1.71 6.08 7.97
N THR A 41 -2.76 5.33 7.66
CA THR A 41 -3.67 4.71 8.61
C THR A 41 -3.70 3.20 8.42
N ALA A 42 -4.18 2.49 9.43
CA ALA A 42 -4.54 1.08 9.32
C ALA A 42 -5.98 0.93 9.81
N PRO A 43 -6.70 -0.13 9.38
CA PRO A 43 -7.99 -0.46 9.96
C PRO A 43 -7.90 -0.52 11.49
N GLU A 44 -8.83 0.14 12.20
CA GLU A 44 -8.73 0.26 13.66
C GLU A 44 -8.93 -1.08 14.39
N GLN A 45 -9.59 -2.05 13.75
CA GLN A 45 -10.01 -3.30 14.39
C GLN A 45 -9.63 -4.54 13.57
N GLY A 46 -9.43 -5.65 14.28
CA GLY A 46 -9.19 -6.96 13.70
C GLY A 46 -7.76 -7.21 13.22
N ARG A 47 -7.55 -8.33 12.52
CA ARG A 47 -6.24 -8.73 11.98
C ARG A 47 -5.76 -7.79 10.86
N SER A 48 -6.69 -7.16 10.16
CA SER A 48 -6.42 -6.23 9.06
C SER A 48 -5.60 -5.01 9.49
N ARG A 49 -5.62 -4.64 10.77
CA ARG A 49 -4.76 -3.55 11.29
C ARG A 49 -3.26 -3.80 11.11
N PHE A 50 -2.88 -5.07 10.97
CA PHE A 50 -1.49 -5.47 10.78
C PHE A 50 -1.15 -5.76 9.32
N THR A 51 -2.14 -6.26 8.56
CA THR A 51 -1.95 -6.72 7.18
C THR A 51 -2.39 -5.71 6.13
N CYS A 52 -3.01 -4.60 6.54
CA CYS A 52 -3.47 -3.54 5.66
C CYS A 52 -2.97 -2.18 6.13
N ALA A 53 -2.66 -1.32 5.18
CA ALA A 53 -2.36 0.09 5.38
C ALA A 53 -3.09 0.91 4.33
N GLU A 54 -3.50 2.11 4.69
CA GLU A 54 -4.17 3.05 3.81
C GLU A 54 -3.39 4.36 3.84
N LEU A 55 -3.11 4.90 2.66
CA LEU A 55 -2.41 6.15 2.49
C LEU A 55 -3.36 7.14 1.84
N SER A 56 -3.91 8.02 2.67
CA SER A 56 -4.88 9.00 2.20
C SER A 56 -4.19 10.28 1.73
N SER A 57 -4.56 10.74 0.54
CA SER A 57 -4.21 12.05 -0.03
C SER A 57 -5.47 12.76 -0.51
N GLU A 58 -5.35 14.04 -0.86
CA GLU A 58 -6.47 14.83 -1.42
C GLU A 58 -6.98 14.28 -2.76
N ARG A 59 -6.16 13.46 -3.44
CA ARG A 59 -6.48 12.90 -4.77
C ARG A 59 -7.10 11.52 -4.68
N GLY A 60 -7.05 10.87 -3.52
CA GLY A 60 -7.50 9.51 -3.34
C GLY A 60 -6.69 8.75 -2.30
N THR A 61 -6.97 7.46 -2.18
CA THR A 61 -6.36 6.60 -1.18
C THR A 61 -5.59 5.48 -1.86
N VAL A 62 -4.35 5.25 -1.45
CA VAL A 62 -3.62 4.03 -1.81
C VAL A 62 -3.86 3.01 -0.71
N CYS A 63 -4.60 1.96 -1.01
CA CYS A 63 -4.81 0.84 -0.10
C CYS A 63 -3.72 -0.21 -0.37
N VAL A 64 -3.06 -0.67 0.69
CA VAL A 64 -1.99 -1.65 0.63
C VAL A 64 -2.40 -2.84 1.49
N GLY A 65 -2.35 -4.04 0.93
CA GLY A 65 -2.62 -5.29 1.63
C GLY A 65 -1.47 -6.29 1.48
N LEU A 66 -1.35 -7.22 2.42
CA LEU A 66 -0.38 -8.32 2.31
C LEU A 66 -0.95 -9.50 1.53
N GLY A 67 -0.11 -10.10 0.70
CA GLY A 67 -0.36 -11.41 0.08
C GLY A 67 -0.43 -12.51 1.14
N ALA A 68 -1.47 -13.33 1.09
CA ALA A 68 -1.69 -14.41 2.06
C ALA A 68 -0.85 -15.68 1.79
N GLN A 69 -0.39 -15.86 0.54
CA GLN A 69 0.31 -17.08 0.10
C GLN A 69 1.80 -16.88 -0.16
N ALA A 70 2.24 -15.65 -0.45
CA ALA A 70 3.64 -15.31 -0.69
C ALA A 70 3.94 -13.87 -0.23
N ARG A 71 5.23 -13.53 -0.16
CA ARG A 71 5.70 -12.21 0.30
C ARG A 71 5.57 -11.17 -0.81
N TYR A 72 4.41 -10.54 -0.88
CA TYR A 72 4.13 -9.42 -1.78
C TYR A 72 3.05 -8.51 -1.17
N PHE A 73 3.05 -7.27 -1.62
CA PHE A 73 2.15 -6.20 -1.23
C PHE A 73 1.21 -5.95 -2.41
N MET A 74 -0.09 -6.02 -2.19
CA MET A 74 -1.10 -5.63 -3.16
C MET A 74 -1.41 -4.16 -2.96
N LEU A 75 -1.38 -3.37 -4.03
CA LEU A 75 -1.68 -1.96 -4.04
C LEU A 75 -2.96 -1.73 -4.84
N ASP A 76 -3.90 -0.99 -4.26
CA ASP A 76 -5.11 -0.50 -4.92
C ASP A 76 -5.11 1.03 -4.82
N LEU A 77 -4.97 1.71 -5.96
CA LEU A 77 -5.19 3.16 -6.07
C LEU A 77 -6.70 3.40 -6.21
N ARG A 78 -7.26 4.11 -5.23
CA ARG A 78 -8.67 4.45 -5.19
C ARG A 78 -8.89 5.95 -5.35
N VAL A 79 -9.80 6.32 -6.24
CA VAL A 79 -10.29 7.69 -6.42
C VAL A 79 -11.80 7.64 -6.25
N ASP A 80 -12.34 8.51 -5.38
CA ASP A 80 -13.76 8.52 -5.02
C ASP A 80 -14.30 7.15 -4.56
N GLY A 81 -13.45 6.36 -3.91
CA GLY A 81 -13.77 5.02 -3.41
C GLY A 81 -13.62 3.88 -4.43
N GLU A 82 -13.49 4.20 -5.71
CA GLU A 82 -13.36 3.24 -6.81
C GLU A 82 -11.91 2.90 -7.12
N VAL A 83 -11.59 1.63 -7.35
CA VAL A 83 -10.22 1.20 -7.70
C VAL A 83 -9.94 1.55 -9.16
N GLN A 84 -9.03 2.50 -9.38
CA GLN A 84 -8.64 2.98 -10.71
C GLN A 84 -7.38 2.28 -11.23
N ALA A 85 -6.51 1.82 -10.34
CA ALA A 85 -5.34 1.04 -10.70
C ALA A 85 -5.00 0.05 -9.59
N ARG A 86 -4.44 -1.10 -9.98
CA ARG A 86 -3.98 -2.14 -9.08
C ARG A 86 -2.60 -2.63 -9.50
N GLY A 87 -1.78 -2.98 -8.53
CA GLY A 87 -0.51 -3.66 -8.78
C GLY A 87 -0.07 -4.49 -7.59
N ASP A 88 0.99 -5.26 -7.79
CA ASP A 88 1.66 -6.01 -6.75
C ASP A 88 3.15 -5.67 -6.71
N ALA A 89 3.66 -5.38 -5.52
CA ALA A 89 5.06 -5.06 -5.28
C ALA A 89 5.65 -6.08 -4.31
N THR A 90 6.95 -6.38 -4.44
CA THR A 90 7.64 -7.26 -3.49
C THR A 90 8.41 -6.47 -2.42
N ASP A 91 8.48 -5.15 -2.56
CA ASP A 91 9.22 -4.25 -1.67
C ASP A 91 8.34 -3.11 -1.17
N LEU A 92 8.41 -2.82 0.14
CA LEU A 92 7.75 -1.68 0.77
C LEU A 92 8.22 -0.35 0.20
N LEU A 93 9.47 -0.25 -0.23
CA LEU A 93 9.99 0.97 -0.84
C LEU A 93 9.24 1.30 -2.13
N GLN A 94 8.97 0.30 -2.97
CA GLN A 94 8.18 0.48 -4.19
C GLN A 94 6.75 0.98 -3.86
N VAL A 95 6.17 0.46 -2.78
CA VAL A 95 4.84 0.93 -2.31
C VAL A 95 4.90 2.40 -1.87
N ALA A 96 5.91 2.77 -1.09
CA ALA A 96 6.10 4.15 -0.66
C ALA A 96 6.34 5.09 -1.84
N GLN A 97 7.11 4.67 -2.85
CA GLN A 97 7.36 5.45 -4.06
C GLN A 97 6.10 5.66 -4.90
N VAL A 98 5.22 4.64 -5.02
CA VAL A 98 3.92 4.81 -5.69
C VAL A 98 3.05 5.82 -4.94
N ALA A 99 3.00 5.73 -3.61
CA ALA A 99 2.22 6.65 -2.79
C ALA A 99 2.75 8.10 -2.87
N ASP A 100 4.07 8.28 -2.85
CA ASP A 100 4.75 9.56 -3.03
C ASP A 100 4.48 10.17 -4.40
N ALA A 101 4.67 9.40 -5.48
CA ALA A 101 4.39 9.86 -6.83
C ALA A 101 2.90 10.24 -7.01
N TRP A 102 1.99 9.42 -6.49
CA TRP A 102 0.55 9.69 -6.52
C TRP A 102 0.19 11.00 -5.83
N ARG A 103 0.75 11.20 -4.62
CA ARG A 103 0.57 12.42 -3.84
C ARG A 103 1.23 13.63 -4.49
N GLY A 104 2.40 13.45 -5.11
CA GLY A 104 3.15 14.48 -5.83
C GLY A 104 2.50 14.95 -7.14
N GLY A 105 1.37 14.36 -7.55
CA GLY A 105 0.61 14.82 -8.71
C GLY A 105 0.65 13.88 -9.92
N ALA A 106 1.38 12.76 -9.85
CA ALA A 106 1.45 11.80 -10.95
C ALA A 106 0.06 11.28 -11.34
N THR A 107 -0.19 11.20 -12.63
CA THR A 107 -1.39 10.59 -13.22
C THR A 107 -1.29 9.07 -13.19
N LEU A 108 -2.42 8.38 -13.39
CA LEU A 108 -2.42 6.92 -13.45
C LEU A 108 -1.57 6.36 -14.61
N ASP A 109 -1.49 7.10 -15.72
CA ASP A 109 -0.63 6.76 -16.86
C ASP A 109 0.85 6.86 -16.47
N GLU A 110 1.24 7.96 -15.81
CA GLU A 110 2.59 8.15 -15.31
C GLU A 110 2.96 7.10 -14.26
N ILE A 111 2.05 6.78 -13.34
CA ILE A 111 2.25 5.70 -12.35
C ILE A 111 2.47 4.36 -13.06
N SER A 112 1.68 4.02 -14.06
CA SER A 112 1.83 2.75 -14.79
C SER A 112 3.11 2.72 -15.65
N ALA A 113 3.57 3.88 -16.11
CA ALA A 113 4.83 4.02 -16.85
C ALA A 113 6.06 3.95 -15.93
N LEU A 114 6.00 4.57 -14.75
CA LEU A 114 7.07 4.55 -13.74
C LEU A 114 7.17 3.20 -13.02
N PHE A 115 6.02 2.55 -12.80
CA PHE A 115 5.89 1.32 -12.04
C PHE A 115 5.21 0.26 -12.91
N CYS A 116 6.00 -0.54 -13.62
CA CYS A 116 5.50 -1.52 -14.59
C CYS A 116 4.59 -2.62 -14.00
N PHE A 117 4.59 -2.79 -12.68
CA PHE A 117 3.69 -3.70 -11.97
C PHE A 117 2.30 -3.09 -11.72
N MET A 118 2.15 -1.77 -11.85
CA MET A 118 0.88 -1.07 -11.72
C MET A 118 0.12 -1.13 -13.04
N LYS A 119 -1.15 -1.53 -12.96
CA LYS A 119 -2.06 -1.61 -14.11
C LYS A 119 -3.29 -0.77 -13.83
N GLN A 120 -3.61 0.10 -14.77
CA GLN A 120 -4.89 0.80 -14.79
C GLN A 120 -6.03 -0.19 -14.99
N LEU A 121 -7.02 -0.09 -14.12
CA LEU A 121 -8.33 -0.66 -14.34
C LEU A 121 -9.06 0.38 -15.17
N ARG A 122 -9.06 0.22 -16.50
CA ARG A 122 -9.91 1.05 -17.35
C ARG A 122 -11.33 0.90 -16.83
N VAL A 123 -11.90 1.98 -16.28
CA VAL A 123 -13.35 2.10 -16.17
C VAL A 123 -13.82 2.06 -17.61
N ALA A 124 -14.32 0.90 -18.05
CA ALA A 124 -15.05 0.83 -19.29
C ALA A 124 -16.16 1.86 -19.14
N GLU A 125 -16.12 2.92 -19.95
CA GLU A 125 -17.17 3.93 -19.99
C GLU A 125 -18.52 3.20 -20.06
N ALA A 126 -19.27 3.24 -18.97
CA ALA A 126 -20.67 2.85 -18.98
C ALA A 126 -21.36 3.93 -19.81
N ARG A 127 -21.64 3.57 -21.06
CA ARG A 127 -22.46 4.34 -22.00
C ARG A 127 -23.82 4.69 -21.43
#